data_AF-A0A3B0UG05-F1
#
_entry.id   AF-A0A3B0UG05-F1
#
_cell.length_a   1.000
_cell.length_b   1.000
_cell.length_c   1.000
_cell.angle_alpha   90.00
_cell.angle_beta   90.00
_cell.angle_gamma   90.00
#
_symmetry.space_group_name_H-M   'P 1'
#
loop_
_entity.id
_entity.type
_entity.pdbx_description
1 polymer ?
#
loop_
_entity_poly.entity_id
_entity_poly.type
_entity_poly.pdbx_seq_one_letter_code
_entity_poly.pdbx_strand_id
1 'polypeptide(L)' 'MAYVYILHSTSTNNFYTGSCKDLDSRLNEHRTHLYTNSFTARASDWEVFLVIENLEYQQS' A
#
# COMPACT_ATOMS: atom_id res chain seq x y z
N MET A 1 10.30 12.70 -1.53
CA MET A 1 10.14 11.55 -2.44
C MET A 1 8.79 10.87 -2.24
N ALA A 2 8.31 10.17 -3.26
CA ALA A 2 7.17 9.28 -3.17
C ALA A 2 7.61 7.82 -3.04
N TYR A 3 6.69 6.99 -2.57
CA TYR A 3 6.77 5.54 -2.55
C TYR A 3 5.72 4.98 -3.50
N VAL A 4 6.06 3.89 -4.18
CA VAL A 4 5.11 2.98 -4.83
C VAL A 4 5.30 1.62 -4.18
N TYR A 5 4.20 0.96 -3.83
CA TYR A 5 4.24 -0.32 -3.12
C TYR A 5 3.20 -1.28 -3.67
N ILE A 6 3.47 -2.57 -3.48
CA ILE A 6 2.54 -3.68 -3.73
C ILE A 6 2.35 -4.43 -2.42
N LEU A 7 1.08 -4.62 -2.04
CA LEU A 7 0.67 -5.50 -0.94
C LEU A 7 0.12 -6.80 -1.52
N HIS A 8 0.30 -7.90 -0.81
CA HIS A 8 -0.28 -9.19 -1.13
C HIS A 8 -1.06 -9.73 0.07
N SER A 9 -2.28 -10.20 -0.17
CA SER A 9 -3.09 -10.92 0.81
C SER A 9 -3.16 -12.38 0.41
N THR A 10 -2.63 -13.26 1.25
CA THR A 10 -2.66 -14.72 1.01
C THR A 10 -4.06 -15.30 1.13
N SER A 11 -4.87 -14.75 2.04
CA SER A 11 -6.24 -15.20 2.30
C SER A 11 -7.17 -14.95 1.13
N THR A 12 -6.93 -13.87 0.37
CA THR A 12 -7.75 -13.53 -0.80
C THR A 12 -7.03 -13.76 -2.13
N ASN A 13 -5.76 -14.15 -2.10
CA ASN A 13 -4.89 -14.30 -3.27
C ASN A 13 -4.91 -13.08 -4.20
N ASN A 14 -4.91 -11.88 -3.61
CA ASN A 14 -4.99 -10.62 -4.33
C ASN A 14 -3.78 -9.74 -4.06
N PHE A 15 -3.46 -8.92 -5.05
CA PHE A 15 -2.46 -7.86 -4.96
C PHE A 15 -3.13 -6.49 -4.96
N TYR A 16 -2.55 -5.54 -4.23
CA TYR A 16 -2.95 -4.14 -4.22
C TYR A 16 -1.74 -3.27 -4.49
N THR A 17 -1.82 -2.38 -5.48
CA THR A 17 -0.77 -1.40 -5.79
C THR A 17 -1.20 -0.03 -5.30
N GLY A 18 -0.32 0.65 -4.59
CA GLY A 18 -0.55 2.00 -4.08
C GLY A 18 0.67 2.90 -4.18
N SER A 19 0.45 4.19 -3.98
CA SER A 19 1.51 5.19 -3.88
C SER A 19 1.22 6.17 -2.75
N CYS A 20 2.26 6.66 -2.07
CA CYS A 20 2.12 7.61 -0.96
C CYS A 20 3.40 8.41 -0.72
N LYS A 21 3.34 9.41 0.17
CA LYS A 21 4.51 10.17 0.63
C LYS A 21 5.11 9.60 1.92
N ASP A 22 4.28 8.95 2.73
CA ASP A 22 4.64 8.35 4.01
C ASP A 22 4.12 6.91 4.01
N LEU A 23 5.04 5.95 3.88
CA LEU A 23 4.71 4.54 3.74
C LEU A 23 4.21 3.94 5.06
N ASP A 24 4.87 4.25 6.18
CA ASP A 24 4.53 3.69 7.49
C ASP A 24 3.12 4.10 7.92
N SER A 25 2.78 5.38 7.77
CA SER A 25 1.42 5.86 8.03
C SER A 25 0.41 5.13 7.14
N ARG A 26 0.69 5.00 5.85
CA ARG A 26 -0.22 4.35 4.91
C ARG A 26 -0.41 2.86 5.20
N LEU A 27 0.64 2.13 5.52
CA LEU A 27 0.54 0.72 5.91
C LEU A 27 -0.29 0.56 7.20
N ASN A 28 -0.11 1.46 8.17
CA ASN A 28 -0.92 1.47 9.38
C ASN A 28 -2.41 1.77 9.09
N GLU A 29 -2.71 2.70 8.18
CA GLU A 29 -4.09 2.98 7.74
C GLU A 29 -4.76 1.74 7.11
N HIS A 30 -4.03 0.97 6.30
CA HIS A 30 -4.53 -0.29 5.74
C HIS A 30 -4.76 -1.34 6.83
N ARG A 31 -3.82 -1.50 7.76
CA ARG A 31 -3.90 -2.47 8.86
C ARG A 31 -5.01 -2.19 9.85
N THR A 32 -5.31 -0.91 10.07
CA THR A 32 -6.37 -0.47 10.99
C THR A 32 -7.74 -0.34 10.33
N HIS A 33 -7.84 -0.68 9.03
CA HIS A 33 -9.06 -0.56 8.24
C HIS A 33 -9.68 0.84 8.32
N LEU A 34 -8.84 1.89 8.43
CA LEU A 34 -9.29 3.27 8.58
C LEU A 34 -10.30 3.65 7.49
N TYR A 35 -10.07 3.17 6.27
CA TYR A 35 -10.97 3.31 5.13
C TYR A 35 -11.79 2.03 4.93
N THR A 36 -12.92 1.94 5.63
CA THR A 36 -13.78 0.73 5.67
C THR A 36 -14.39 0.34 4.32
N ASN A 37 -14.57 1.28 3.39
CA ASN A 37 -15.08 1.03 2.04
C ASN A 37 -13.97 0.93 0.98
N SER A 38 -12.72 0.73 1.39
CA SER A 38 -11.59 0.59 0.47
C SER A 38 -11.45 -0.84 -0.06
N PHE A 39 -10.75 -1.01 -1.19
CA PHE A 39 -10.40 -2.34 -1.71
C PHE A 39 -9.65 -3.19 -0.68
N THR A 40 -8.71 -2.57 0.03
CA THR A 40 -7.90 -3.25 1.06
C THR A 40 -8.71 -3.63 2.29
N ALA A 41 -9.90 -3.06 2.51
CA ALA A 41 -10.72 -3.43 3.67
C ALA A 41 -11.25 -4.88 3.64
N ARG A 42 -11.13 -5.56 2.49
CA ARG A 42 -11.62 -6.93 2.27
C ARG A 42 -10.75 -8.02 2.91
N ALA A 43 -9.54 -7.68 3.36
CA ALA A 43 -8.62 -8.60 4.00
C ALA A 43 -7.83 -7.89 5.12
N SER A 44 -7.27 -8.66 6.04
CA SER A 44 -6.48 -8.14 7.17
C SER A 44 -5.04 -8.66 7.19
N ASP A 45 -4.70 -9.59 6.28
CA ASP A 45 -3.40 -10.23 6.14
C ASP A 45 -2.57 -9.62 4.98
N TRP A 46 -2.74 -8.32 4.74
CA TRP A 46 -1.95 -7.62 3.75
C TRP A 46 -0.50 -7.52 4.21
N GLU A 47 0.40 -8.11 3.44
CA GLU A 47 1.84 -8.04 3.66
C GLU A 47 2.51 -7.31 2.51
N VAL A 48 3.63 -6.63 2.80
CA VAL A 48 4.40 -5.91 1.79
C VAL A 48 5.10 -6.91 0.88
N PHE A 49 4.78 -6.85 -0.42
CA PHE A 49 5.41 -7.68 -1.45
C PHE A 49 6.55 -6.95 -2.15
N LEU A 50 6.37 -5.66 -2.43
CA LEU A 50 7.37 -4.82 -3.09
C LEU A 50 7.22 -3.37 -2.62
N VAL A 51 8.35 -2.67 -2.47
CA VAL A 51 8.40 -1.22 -2.27
C VAL A 51 9.45 -0.65 -3.21
N ILE A 52 9.09 0.42 -3.90
CA ILE A 52 9.99 1.28 -4.66
C ILE A 52 9.98 2.64 -3.97
N GLU A 53 11.14 3.00 -3.44
CA GLU A 53 11.34 4.21 -2.65
C GLU A 53 11.97 5.32 -3.51
N ASN A 54 12.09 6.50 -2.91
CA ASN A 54 12.86 7.61 -3.45
C ASN A 54 12.42 8.06 -4.85
N LEU A 55 11.14 7.88 -5.19
CA LEU A 55 10.61 8.29 -6.47
C LEU A 55 10.49 9.81 -6.50
N GLU A 56 11.31 10.41 -7.35
CA GLU A 56 11.25 11.82 -7.70
C GLU A 56 10.69 11.98 -9.11
N TYR A 57 10.03 13.10 -9.33
CA TYR A 57 9.60 13.51 -10.65
C TYR A 57 10.43 14.71 -11.08
N GLN A 58 11.17 14.54 -12.18
CA GLN A 58 11.77 15.65 -12.89
C GLN A 58 11.07 15.79 -14.24
N GLN A 59 10.28 16.86 -14.38
CA GLN A 59 9.78 17.29 -15.69
C GLN A 59 10.86 18.16 -16.32
N SER A 60 11.42 17.71 -17.45
CA SER A 60 12.31 18.51 -18.30
C SER A 60 11.53 19.52 -19.14
#